data_AF-A0A8T1GXB1-F1
#
_entry.id   AF-A0A8T1GXB1-F1
#
_cell.length_a   1.000
_cell.length_b   1.000
_cell.length_c   1.000
_cell.angle_alpha   90.00
_cell.angle_beta   90.00
_cell.angle_gamma   90.00
#
_symmetry.space_group_name_H-M   'P 1'
#
loop_
_entity.id
_entity.type
_entity.pdbx_description
1 polymer ?
#
loop_
_entity_poly.entity_id
_entity_poly.type
_entity_poly.pdbx_seq_one_letter_code
_entity_poly.pdbx_strand_id
1 'polypeptide(L)'
;FFMNWMIIAFTSWRFHQALTAQNDPLFTQVYAWKSVAWPIAPAWLMAVSSLLLACCLGAGIGDLSTTPFSAETFFQYVIGILIIVVFTAAYKVIMKTPWRDPKTADLVTGRRTLSEEEITQLDEYYAMPKWRRFLTYVALW
;
A
#
# COMPACT_ATOMS: atom_id res chain seq x y z
N PHE A 1 -13.19 0.75 5.45
CA PHE A 1 -11.84 1.19 5.87
C PHE A 1 -10.79 0.10 5.66
N PHE A 2 -10.90 -1.07 6.29
CA PHE A 2 -9.88 -2.14 6.23
C PHE A 2 -9.53 -2.64 4.82
N MET A 3 -10.49 -2.63 3.89
CA MET A 3 -10.19 -3.00 2.51
C MET A 3 -9.18 -2.07 1.81
N ASN A 4 -9.10 -0.79 2.17
CA ASN A 4 -8.06 0.10 1.61
C ASN A 4 -6.66 -0.35 2.05
N TRP A 5 -6.51 -0.76 3.31
CA TRP A 5 -5.26 -1.31 3.83
C TRP A 5 -4.89 -2.63 3.18
N MET A 6 -5.88 -3.48 2.90
CA MET A 6 -5.68 -4.71 2.11
C MET A 6 -5.21 -4.39 0.68
N ILE A 7 -5.79 -3.37 0.03
CA ILE A 7 -5.36 -2.93 -1.30
C ILE A 7 -3.90 -2.46 -1.25
N ILE A 8 -3.50 -1.68 -0.25
CA ILE A 8 -2.10 -1.23 -0.07
C ILE A 8 -1.15 -2.42 0.09
N ALA A 9 -1.52 -3.39 0.94
CA ALA A 9 -0.71 -4.59 1.13
C ALA A 9 -0.60 -5.38 -0.20
N PHE A 10 -1.72 -5.61 -0.87
CA PHE A 10 -1.79 -6.30 -2.16
C PHE A 10 -0.93 -5.61 -3.24
N THR A 11 -1.05 -4.30 -3.41
CA THR A 11 -0.26 -3.55 -4.39
C THR A 11 1.23 -3.60 -4.07
N SER A 12 1.62 -3.61 -2.79
CA SER A 12 3.02 -3.82 -2.37
C SER A 12 3.58 -5.15 -2.88
N TRP A 13 2.82 -6.26 -2.77
CA TRP A 13 3.24 -7.54 -3.36
C TRP A 13 3.31 -7.53 -4.87
N ARG A 14 2.30 -6.96 -5.54
CA ARG A 14 2.30 -6.88 -6.99
C ARG A 14 3.47 -6.04 -7.53
N PHE A 15 3.85 -4.99 -6.80
CA PHE A 15 5.01 -4.18 -7.12
C PHE A 15 6.32 -4.96 -7.01
N HIS A 16 6.55 -5.68 -5.91
CA HIS A 16 7.75 -6.52 -5.77
C HIS A 16 7.80 -7.64 -6.82
N GLN A 17 6.64 -8.27 -7.11
CA GLN A 17 6.55 -9.25 -8.18
C GLN A 17 6.92 -8.66 -9.54
N ALA A 18 6.53 -7.41 -9.83
CA ALA A 18 6.86 -6.74 -11.08
C ALA A 18 8.36 -6.47 -11.17
N LEU A 19 8.98 -5.95 -10.11
CA LEU A 19 10.43 -5.73 -10.06
C LEU A 19 11.21 -7.03 -10.26
N THR A 20 10.82 -8.12 -9.59
CA THR A 20 11.46 -9.43 -9.76
C THR A 20 11.24 -9.98 -11.16
N ALA A 21 10.02 -9.88 -11.71
CA ALA A 21 9.70 -10.40 -13.04
C ALA A 21 10.44 -9.68 -14.18
N GLN A 22 10.79 -8.41 -13.99
CA GLN A 22 11.49 -7.58 -14.97
C GLN A 22 12.99 -7.41 -14.69
N ASN A 23 13.53 -8.09 -13.66
CA ASN A 23 14.91 -7.94 -13.19
C ASN A 23 15.30 -6.47 -12.94
N ASP A 24 14.39 -5.69 -12.36
CA ASP A 24 14.57 -4.26 -12.16
C ASP A 24 15.52 -3.97 -10.96
N PRO A 25 16.54 -3.10 -11.11
CA PRO A 25 17.53 -2.82 -10.08
C PRO A 25 17.08 -1.81 -9.01
N LEU A 26 15.79 -1.45 -8.91
CA LEU A 26 15.31 -0.39 -8.00
C LEU A 26 15.85 -0.51 -6.58
N PHE A 27 15.78 -1.69 -5.97
CA PHE A 27 16.22 -1.86 -4.58
C PHE A 27 17.75 -1.96 -4.40
N THR A 28 18.51 -2.01 -5.49
CA THR A 28 19.98 -1.99 -5.47
C THR A 28 20.56 -0.61 -5.82
N GLN A 29 19.72 0.34 -6.22
CA GLN A 29 20.17 1.70 -6.52
C GLN A 29 20.66 2.43 -5.26
N VAL A 30 21.59 3.35 -5.46
CA VAL A 30 22.14 4.20 -4.38
C VAL A 30 20.99 5.01 -3.76
N TYR A 31 20.92 5.01 -2.43
CA TYR A 31 19.83 5.64 -1.65
C TYR A 31 18.41 5.10 -1.89
N ALA A 32 18.26 3.95 -2.56
CA ALA A 32 16.95 3.34 -2.74
C ALA A 32 16.34 2.96 -1.38
N TRP A 33 15.12 3.43 -1.12
CA TRP A 33 14.38 3.00 0.05
C TRP A 33 13.86 1.56 -0.15
N LYS A 34 14.09 0.71 0.85
CA LYS A 34 13.53 -0.63 0.93
C LYS A 34 12.84 -0.82 2.28
N SER A 35 11.71 -1.52 2.26
CA SER A 35 11.04 -1.90 3.50
C SER A 35 11.94 -2.84 4.31
N VAL A 36 12.25 -2.44 5.55
CA VAL A 36 13.10 -3.23 6.46
C VAL A 36 12.45 -4.56 6.83
N ALA A 37 11.12 -4.61 6.83
CA ALA A 37 10.34 -5.79 7.20
C ALA A 37 9.67 -6.46 6.00
N TRP A 38 10.19 -6.31 4.78
CA TRP A 38 9.72 -7.09 3.64
C TRP A 38 10.06 -8.59 3.81
N PRO A 39 9.15 -9.55 3.57
CA PRO A 39 7.73 -9.42 3.18
C PRO A 39 6.74 -9.44 4.36
N ILE A 40 7.23 -9.44 5.61
CA ILE A 40 6.43 -9.56 6.84
C ILE A 40 5.46 -8.39 7.02
N ALA A 41 5.89 -7.15 6.76
CA ALA A 41 5.05 -5.96 6.94
C ALA A 41 3.74 -6.00 6.13
N PRO A 42 3.75 -6.23 4.80
CA PRO A 42 2.50 -6.38 4.05
C PRO A 42 1.75 -7.65 4.44
N ALA A 43 2.43 -8.75 4.79
CA ALA A 43 1.80 -9.99 5.29
C ALA A 43 0.94 -9.73 6.52
N TRP A 44 1.52 -9.05 7.49
CA TRP A 44 0.87 -8.65 8.72
C TRP A 44 -0.30 -7.69 8.46
N LEU A 45 -0.09 -6.66 7.64
CA LEU A 45 -1.13 -5.69 7.29
C LEU A 45 -2.34 -6.38 6.63
N MET A 46 -2.09 -7.33 5.73
CA MET A 46 -3.13 -8.12 5.08
C MET A 46 -3.89 -9.00 6.09
N ALA A 47 -3.18 -9.71 6.96
CA ALA A 47 -3.77 -10.61 7.95
C ALA A 47 -4.68 -9.84 8.94
N VAL A 48 -4.16 -8.77 9.55
CA VAL A 48 -4.91 -7.96 10.51
C VAL A 48 -6.11 -7.28 9.84
N SER A 49 -5.92 -6.72 8.64
CA SER A 49 -7.03 -6.07 7.93
C SER A 49 -8.12 -7.06 7.52
N SER A 50 -7.75 -8.29 7.15
CA SER A 50 -8.72 -9.35 6.81
C SER A 50 -9.52 -9.78 8.03
N LEU A 51 -8.86 -9.97 9.19
CA LEU A 51 -9.52 -10.28 10.45
C LEU A 51 -10.52 -9.19 10.83
N LEU A 52 -10.08 -7.93 10.84
CA LEU A 52 -10.94 -6.80 11.21
C LEU A 52 -12.10 -6.62 10.22
N LEU A 53 -11.88 -6.87 8.93
CA LEU A 53 -12.94 -6.87 7.93
C LEU A 53 -13.99 -7.95 8.22
N ALA A 54 -13.55 -9.16 8.57
CA ALA A 54 -14.45 -10.25 8.94
C ALA A 54 -15.26 -9.92 10.22
N CYS A 55 -14.62 -9.31 11.21
CA CYS A 55 -15.31 -8.81 12.40
C CYS A 55 -16.37 -7.75 12.06
N CYS A 56 -16.07 -6.80 11.17
CA CYS A 56 -17.06 -5.81 10.71
C CYS A 56 -18.23 -6.45 9.97
N LEU A 57 -17.97 -7.46 9.13
CA LEU A 57 -19.04 -8.19 8.43
C LEU A 57 -19.93 -8.96 9.42
N GLY A 58 -19.32 -9.63 10.41
CA GLY A 58 -20.06 -10.31 11.47
C GLY A 58 -20.93 -9.35 12.28
N ALA A 59 -20.35 -8.23 12.74
CA ALA A 59 -21.07 -7.20 13.47
C ALA A 59 -22.21 -6.57 12.64
N GLY A 60 -22.03 -6.42 11.33
CA GLY A 60 -23.06 -5.89 10.43
C GLY A 60 -24.24 -6.83 10.20
N ILE A 61 -24.05 -8.15 10.26
CA ILE A 61 -25.12 -9.14 10.08
C ILE A 61 -25.90 -9.36 11.39
N GLY A 62 -25.27 -9.08 12.54
CA GLY A 62 -25.84 -9.33 13.87
C GLY A 62 -25.58 -10.76 14.35
N ASP A 63 -25.77 -10.99 15.64
CA ASP A 63 -25.61 -12.32 16.26
C ASP A 63 -26.91 -13.12 16.14
N LEU A 64 -26.80 -14.40 15.77
CA LEU A 64 -27.96 -15.32 15.71
C LEU A 64 -28.69 -15.49 17.06
N SER A 65 -28.06 -15.11 18.17
CA SER A 65 -28.54 -15.42 19.53
C SER A 65 -29.12 -14.22 20.31
N THR A 66 -28.73 -12.98 20.01
CA THR A 66 -29.04 -11.83 20.89
C THR A 66 -29.50 -10.56 20.20
N THR A 67 -29.12 -10.32 18.93
CA THR A 67 -29.41 -9.06 18.24
C THR A 67 -29.96 -9.34 16.83
N PRO A 68 -31.24 -9.00 16.54
CA PRO A 68 -31.79 -9.23 15.22
C PRO A 68 -31.10 -8.35 14.16
N PHE A 69 -31.10 -8.83 12.92
CA PHE A 69 -30.58 -8.08 11.78
C PHE A 69 -31.26 -6.71 11.65
N SER A 70 -30.43 -5.66 11.52
CA SER A 70 -30.89 -4.29 11.20
C SER A 70 -30.17 -3.80 9.96
N ALA A 71 -30.93 -3.28 8.99
CA ALA A 71 -30.36 -2.69 7.78
C ALA A 71 -29.44 -1.51 8.10
N GLU A 72 -29.78 -0.71 9.11
CA GLU A 72 -28.96 0.42 9.55
C GLU A 72 -27.57 -0.04 10.00
N THR A 73 -27.52 -1.00 10.93
CA THR A 73 -26.28 -1.58 11.44
C THR A 73 -25.47 -2.24 10.31
N PHE A 74 -26.14 -2.99 9.44
CA PHE A 74 -25.50 -3.61 8.28
C PHE A 74 -24.80 -2.58 7.40
N PHE A 75 -25.51 -1.54 6.96
CA PHE A 75 -24.90 -0.53 6.09
C PHE A 75 -23.84 0.29 6.82
N GLN A 76 -23.99 0.57 8.12
CA GLN A 76 -22.96 1.27 8.89
C GLN A 76 -21.61 0.54 8.86
N TYR A 77 -21.59 -0.79 8.97
CA TYR A 77 -20.35 -1.57 8.92
C TYR A 77 -19.87 -1.91 7.50
N VAL A 78 -20.78 -2.06 6.54
CA VAL A 78 -20.49 -2.66 5.23
C VAL A 78 -20.46 -1.66 4.07
N ILE A 79 -21.02 -0.45 4.21
CA ILE A 79 -21.16 0.52 3.11
C ILE A 79 -19.83 0.84 2.41
N GLY A 80 -18.74 0.98 3.17
CA GLY A 80 -17.43 1.24 2.60
C GLY A 80 -16.94 0.11 1.69
N ILE A 81 -17.33 -1.14 1.98
CA ILE A 81 -16.99 -2.29 1.14
C ILE A 81 -17.77 -2.22 -0.16
N LEU A 82 -19.07 -1.97 -0.07
CA LEU A 82 -19.95 -1.86 -1.23
C LEU A 82 -19.48 -0.76 -2.18
N ILE A 83 -19.13 0.41 -1.65
CA ILE A 83 -18.59 1.52 -2.45
C ILE A 83 -17.35 1.06 -3.20
N ILE A 84 -16.35 0.53 -2.52
CA ILE A 84 -15.09 0.13 -3.16
C ILE A 84 -15.34 -0.94 -4.24
N VAL A 85 -16.10 -2.00 -3.93
CA VAL A 85 -16.34 -3.09 -4.88
C VAL A 85 -17.17 -2.62 -6.08
N VAL A 86 -18.28 -1.92 -5.85
CA VAL A 86 -19.18 -1.46 -6.92
C VAL A 86 -18.48 -0.47 -7.83
N PHE A 87 -17.82 0.55 -7.29
CA PHE A 87 -17.13 1.54 -8.12
C PHE A 87 -15.89 0.96 -8.82
N THR A 88 -15.18 0.01 -8.20
CA THR A 88 -14.07 -0.70 -8.87
C THR A 88 -14.59 -1.57 -10.02
N ALA A 89 -15.67 -2.31 -9.79
CA ALA A 89 -16.29 -3.15 -10.81
C ALA A 89 -16.85 -2.29 -11.96
N ALA A 90 -17.58 -1.22 -11.65
CA ALA A 90 -18.10 -0.28 -12.63
C ALA A 90 -16.96 0.33 -13.46
N TYR A 91 -15.88 0.80 -12.82
CA TYR A 91 -14.71 1.31 -13.52
C TYR A 91 -14.09 0.26 -14.45
N LYS A 92 -13.92 -0.98 -13.98
CA LYS A 92 -13.37 -2.08 -14.77
C LYS A 92 -14.25 -2.43 -15.98
N VAL A 93 -15.57 -2.45 -15.81
CA VAL A 93 -16.53 -2.76 -16.88
C VAL A 93 -16.63 -1.62 -17.90
N ILE A 94 -16.74 -0.37 -17.45
CA ILE A 94 -16.89 0.81 -18.31
C ILE A 94 -15.58 1.08 -19.07
N MET A 95 -14.46 1.15 -18.35
CA MET A 95 -13.16 1.51 -18.94
C MET A 95 -12.42 0.30 -19.53
N LYS A 96 -12.97 -0.91 -19.36
CA LYS A 96 -12.42 -2.17 -19.89
C LYS A 96 -10.93 -2.36 -19.60
N THR A 97 -10.48 -1.93 -18.41
CA THR A 97 -9.06 -1.94 -18.08
C THR A 97 -8.58 -3.35 -17.74
N PRO A 98 -7.46 -3.83 -18.33
CA PRO A 98 -6.96 -5.16 -18.04
C PRO A 98 -6.43 -5.27 -16.60
N TRP A 99 -6.35 -6.50 -16.10
CA TRP A 99 -5.51 -6.80 -14.95
C TRP A 99 -4.05 -6.80 -15.41
N ARG A 100 -3.21 -6.00 -14.75
CA ARG A 100 -1.82 -5.80 -15.19
C ARG A 100 -0.95 -7.01 -14.83
N ASP A 101 -0.27 -7.54 -15.84
CA ASP A 101 0.76 -8.57 -15.69
C ASP A 101 2.03 -7.94 -15.09
N PRO A 102 2.64 -8.51 -14.03
CA PRO A 102 3.88 -7.99 -13.47
C PRO A 102 5.03 -7.95 -14.48
N LYS A 103 5.02 -8.82 -15.49
CA LYS A 103 6.05 -8.87 -16.55
C LYS A 103 6.01 -7.68 -17.50
N THR A 104 4.84 -7.06 -17.65
CA THR A 104 4.61 -5.96 -18.62
C THR A 104 4.15 -4.68 -17.93
N ALA A 105 4.18 -4.63 -16.60
CA ALA A 105 3.85 -3.43 -15.85
C ALA A 105 4.91 -2.37 -16.12
N ASP A 106 4.49 -1.12 -16.32
CA ASP A 106 5.44 -0.04 -16.57
C ASP A 106 6.12 0.37 -15.25
N LEU A 107 7.43 0.14 -15.17
CA LEU A 107 8.29 0.50 -14.04
C LEU A 107 9.28 1.63 -14.38
N VAL A 108 9.24 2.13 -15.63
CA VAL A 108 10.27 3.01 -16.20
C VAL A 108 9.72 4.40 -16.48
N THR A 109 8.49 4.51 -17.03
CA THR A 109 7.95 5.82 -17.40
C THR A 109 7.81 6.72 -16.18
N GLY A 110 8.41 7.90 -16.25
CA GLY A 110 8.40 8.87 -15.15
C GLY A 110 9.31 8.50 -13.98
N ARG A 111 10.08 7.40 -14.05
CA ARG A 111 11.07 7.06 -13.04
C ARG A 111 12.25 8.01 -13.14
N ARG A 112 12.48 8.77 -12.06
CA ARG A 112 13.63 9.66 -11.94
C ARG A 112 14.78 8.93 -11.26
N THR A 113 15.92 8.87 -11.93
CA THR A 113 17.19 8.48 -11.32
C THR A 113 17.83 9.69 -10.65
N LEU A 114 18.53 9.48 -9.54
CA LEU A 114 19.31 10.53 -8.89
C LEU A 114 20.46 10.95 -9.82
N SER A 115 20.66 12.26 -9.94
CA SER A 115 21.83 12.84 -10.60
C SER A 115 23.07 12.74 -9.70
N GLU A 116 24.26 12.90 -10.27
CA GLU A 116 25.52 12.89 -9.53
C GLU A 116 25.57 14.00 -8.45
N GLU A 117 25.00 15.17 -8.76
CA GLU A 117 24.88 16.29 -7.82
C GLU A 117 24.01 15.92 -6.62
N GLU A 118 22.85 15.28 -6.87
CA GLU A 118 21.95 14.82 -5.80
C GLU A 118 22.58 13.71 -4.94
N ILE A 119 23.33 12.79 -5.56
CA ILE A 119 24.07 11.76 -4.81
C ILE A 119 25.11 12.41 -3.92
N THR A 120 25.87 13.39 -4.43
CA THR A 120 26.88 14.12 -3.66
C THR A 120 26.25 14.85 -2.47
N GLN A 121 25.12 15.53 -2.69
CA GLN A 121 24.39 16.21 -1.60
C GLN A 121 23.89 15.22 -0.54
N LEU A 122 23.41 14.04 -0.96
CA LEU A 122 23.00 12.99 -0.02
C LEU A 122 24.20 12.41 0.72
N ASP A 123 25.33 12.17 0.07
CA ASP A 123 26.57 11.69 0.70
C ASP A 123 27.04 12.64 1.80
N GLU A 124 27.08 13.95 1.52
CA GLU A 124 27.39 14.99 2.50
C GLU A 124 26.38 14.98 3.65
N TYR A 125 25.10 14.84 3.34
CA TYR A 125 24.02 14.80 4.33
C TYR A 125 24.11 13.58 5.25
N TYR A 126 24.41 12.40 4.70
CA TYR A 126 24.54 11.16 5.44
C TYR A 126 25.88 11.03 6.19
N ALA A 127 26.91 11.79 5.80
CA ALA A 127 28.17 11.90 6.53
C ALA A 127 28.05 12.68 7.85
N MET A 128 27.00 13.52 8.01
CA MET A 128 26.79 14.27 9.24
C MET A 128 26.43 13.36 10.44
N PRO A 129 26.86 13.74 11.68
CA PRO A 129 26.38 13.09 12.89
C PRO A 129 24.85 13.11 12.99
N LYS A 130 24.25 11.99 13.43
CA LYS A 130 22.78 11.81 13.49
C LYS A 130 22.04 12.95 14.21
N TRP A 131 22.64 13.53 15.26
CA TRP A 131 22.04 14.65 16.00
C TRP A 131 21.99 15.93 15.18
N ARG A 132 23.04 16.26 14.40
CA ARG A 132 23.05 17.42 13.50
C ARG A 132 21.99 17.27 12.43
N ARG A 133 21.92 16.06 11.85
CA ARG A 133 20.93 15.70 10.85
C ARG A 133 19.49 15.79 11.38
N PHE A 134 19.26 15.46 12.64
CA PHE A 134 17.95 15.65 13.26
C PHE A 134 17.61 17.14 13.39
N LEU A 135 18.56 17.97 13.84
CA LEU A 135 18.36 19.42 13.96
C LEU A 135 18.04 20.10 12.62
N THR A 136 18.52 19.60 11.48
CA THR A 136 18.15 20.18 10.17
C THR A 136 16.66 20.05 9.86
N TYR A 137 15.98 19.02 10.40
CA TYR A 137 14.52 18.90 10.25
C TYR A 137 13.74 19.81 11.20
N VAL A 138 14.31 20.13 12.37
CA VAL A 138 13.67 21.01 13.37
C VAL A 138 13.85 22.48 13.03
N ALA A 139 14.98 22.87 12.44
CA ALA A 139 15.27 24.26 12.07
C ALA A 139 14.49 24.76 10.84
N LEU A 140 13.86 23.86 10.08
CA LEU A 140 13.00 24.19 8.93
C LEU A 140 11.52 24.38 9.34
N TRP A 141 11.22 24.38 10.63
CA TRP A 141 9.89 24.58 11.19
C TRP A 141 9.80 25.88 12.00
#